data_AF-A0A8T4J3Q9-F1
#
_entry.id   AF-A0A8T4J3Q9-F1
#
_cell.length_a   1.000
_cell.length_b   1.000
_cell.length_c   1.000
_cell.angle_alpha   90.00
_cell.angle_beta   90.00
_cell.angle_gamma   90.00
#
_symmetry.space_group_name_H-M   'P 1'
#
loop_
_entity.id
_entity.type
_entity.pdbx_description
1 polymer ?
#
loop_
_entity_poly.entity_id
_entity_poly.type
_entity_poly.pdbx_seq_one_letter_code
_entity_poly.pdbx_strand_id
1 'polypeptide(L)'
;QQSIATTMAFVRLLKDLLRDKEIGKRFVLIAPDEYRTFGMDSFFPSAKIYNPLGQQYESVDRDLLLAYKEAPNGQMLHDGISEAGCTASLIAAGSAYATHGEPLI
;
A
#
# COMPACT_ATOMS: atom_id res chain seq x y z
N GLN A 1 29.18 -1.39 4.84
CA GLN A 1 27.72 -1.57 4.92
C GLN A 1 27.12 -0.20 5.13
N GLN A 2 26.19 0.23 4.28
CA GLN A 2 25.51 1.51 4.46
C GLN A 2 24.54 1.37 5.64
N SER A 3 24.59 2.28 6.61
CA SER A 3 23.61 2.32 7.69
C SER A 3 22.24 2.66 7.11
N ILE A 4 21.24 1.85 7.42
CA ILE A 4 19.86 2.05 6.98
C ILE A 4 18.95 2.09 8.21
N ALA A 5 17.89 2.91 8.13
CA ALA A 5 16.84 2.87 9.13
C ALA A 5 16.11 1.52 9.08
N THR A 6 15.60 1.06 10.21
CA THR A 6 14.80 -0.18 10.29
C THR A 6 13.58 -0.12 9.38
N THR A 7 12.94 1.05 9.25
CA THR A 7 11.84 1.28 8.30
C THR A 7 12.26 1.02 6.86
N MET A 8 13.45 1.47 6.45
CA MET A 8 13.97 1.20 5.10
C MET A 8 14.24 -0.29 4.89
N ALA A 9 14.75 -0.99 5.92
CA ALA A 9 14.94 -2.44 5.87
C ALA A 9 13.59 -3.17 5.73
N PHE A 10 12.58 -2.75 6.50
CA PHE A 10 11.22 -3.30 6.46
C PHE A 10 10.57 -3.11 5.09
N VAL A 11 10.63 -1.89 4.52
CA VAL A 11 10.09 -1.60 3.18
C VAL A 11 10.75 -2.48 2.10
N ARG A 12 12.07 -2.70 2.18
CA ARG A 12 12.75 -3.60 1.24
C ARG A 12 12.26 -5.04 1.36
N LEU A 13 12.11 -5.56 2.57
CA LEU A 13 11.57 -6.89 2.81
C LEU A 13 10.12 -6.99 2.30
N LEU A 14 9.29 -6.01 2.63
CA LEU A 14 7.90 -5.95 2.20
C LEU A 14 7.76 -5.94 0.67
N LYS A 15 8.68 -5.25 -0.03
CA LYS A 15 8.75 -5.27 -1.50
C LYS A 15 8.89 -6.68 -2.06
N ASP A 16 9.74 -7.49 -1.44
CA ASP A 16 10.01 -8.84 -1.89
C ASP A 16 8.82 -9.76 -1.58
N LEU A 17 8.18 -9.58 -0.43
CA LEU A 17 6.95 -10.29 -0.06
C LEU A 17 5.78 -9.97 -1.00
N LEU A 18 5.61 -8.71 -1.41
CA LEU A 18 4.58 -8.30 -2.37
C LEU A 18 4.75 -8.92 -3.76
N ARG A 19 5.98 -9.32 -4.12
CA ARG A 19 6.30 -9.96 -5.40
C ARG A 19 6.12 -11.47 -5.38
N ASP A 20 5.93 -12.05 -4.21
CA ASP A 20 5.67 -13.47 -4.07
C ASP A 20 4.36 -13.84 -4.79
N LYS A 21 4.38 -14.96 -5.54
CA LYS A 21 3.26 -15.36 -6.39
C LYS A 21 2.08 -15.94 -5.61
N GLU A 22 2.34 -16.48 -4.42
CA GLU A 22 1.34 -17.15 -3.60
C GLU A 22 0.73 -16.20 -2.57
N ILE A 23 1.57 -15.41 -1.90
CA ILE A 23 1.14 -14.53 -0.79
C ILE A 23 1.12 -13.05 -1.16
N GLY A 24 1.80 -12.63 -2.24
CA GLY A 24 1.97 -11.21 -2.57
C GLY A 24 0.66 -10.46 -2.74
N LYS A 25 -0.37 -11.12 -3.29
CA LYS A 25 -1.73 -10.54 -3.47
C LYS A 25 -2.54 -10.42 -2.18
N ARG A 26 -2.09 -11.06 -1.09
CA ARG A 26 -2.80 -11.08 0.19
C ARG A 26 -2.46 -9.87 1.06
N PHE A 27 -1.33 -9.22 0.79
CA PHE A 27 -0.90 -8.05 1.54
C PHE A 27 -1.79 -6.84 1.26
N VAL A 28 -2.24 -6.16 2.31
CA VAL A 28 -3.03 -4.92 2.23
C VAL A 28 -2.19 -3.78 2.78
N LEU A 29 -1.78 -2.85 1.91
CA LEU A 29 -0.88 -1.76 2.29
C LEU A 29 -1.66 -0.53 2.74
N ILE A 30 -1.68 -0.24 4.04
CA ILE A 30 -2.48 0.85 4.63
C ILE A 30 -1.54 1.93 5.18
N ALA A 31 -1.77 3.19 4.83
CA ALA A 31 -1.12 4.33 5.49
C ALA A 31 -1.98 5.62 5.40
N PRO A 32 -1.94 6.50 6.42
CA PRO A 32 -2.72 7.74 6.42
C PRO A 32 -2.02 8.88 5.67
N ASP A 33 -1.91 8.79 4.35
CA ASP A 33 -1.19 9.76 3.47
C ASP A 33 0.35 9.74 3.57
N GLU A 34 0.97 9.29 4.66
CA GLU A 34 2.44 9.37 4.83
C GLU A 34 3.28 8.27 4.15
N TYR A 35 2.83 7.71 3.03
CA TYR A 35 3.58 6.67 2.30
C TYR A 35 5.01 7.09 1.94
N ARG A 36 5.21 8.34 1.51
CA ARG A 36 6.53 8.88 1.17
C ARG A 36 7.44 9.03 2.38
N THR A 37 6.89 9.47 3.51
CA THR A 37 7.63 9.62 4.77
C THR A 37 8.22 8.29 5.22
N PHE A 38 7.49 7.19 4.99
CA PHE A 38 7.95 5.85 5.32
C PHE A 38 8.78 5.18 4.20
N GLY A 39 9.00 5.84 3.06
CA GLY A 39 9.76 5.29 1.91
C GLY A 39 8.99 4.23 1.10
N MET A 40 7.67 4.20 1.21
CA MET A 40 6.79 3.26 0.50
C MET A 40 6.41 3.74 -0.92
N ASP A 41 6.86 4.92 -1.31
CA ASP A 41 6.67 5.50 -2.65
C ASP A 41 7.24 4.63 -3.77
N SER A 42 8.23 3.80 -3.46
CA SER A 42 8.76 2.79 -4.36
C SER A 42 7.74 1.72 -4.79
N PHE A 43 6.60 1.60 -4.10
CA PHE A 43 5.52 0.67 -4.42
C PHE A 43 4.48 1.25 -5.38
N PHE A 44 4.40 2.58 -5.52
CA PHE A 44 3.36 3.23 -6.31
C PHE A 44 3.22 2.72 -7.75
N PRO A 45 4.30 2.46 -8.51
CA PRO A 45 4.17 1.97 -9.88
C PRO A 45 3.61 0.54 -9.97
N SER A 46 3.91 -0.31 -8.98
CA SER A 46 3.55 -1.73 -8.99
C SER A 46 2.24 -2.02 -8.27
N ALA A 47 2.08 -1.53 -7.05
CA ALA A 47 0.94 -1.83 -6.19
C ALA A 47 -0.26 -0.94 -6.49
N LYS A 48 -0.02 0.33 -6.89
CA LYS A 48 -1.04 1.37 -7.15
C LYS A 48 -1.95 1.65 -5.95
N ILE A 49 -2.54 2.83 -5.93
CA ILE A 49 -3.55 3.19 -4.93
C ILE A 49 -4.90 2.62 -5.37
N TYR A 50 -5.60 1.96 -4.47
CA TYR A 50 -6.94 1.47 -4.70
C TYR A 50 -7.91 2.66 -4.79
N ASN A 51 -8.56 2.79 -5.94
CA ASN A 51 -9.72 3.67 -6.10
C ASN A 51 -10.74 2.95 -6.99
N PRO A 52 -11.95 2.62 -6.49
CA PRO A 52 -12.96 1.91 -7.29
C PRO A 52 -13.39 2.68 -8.53
N LEU A 53 -13.25 4.01 -8.52
CA LEU A 53 -13.57 4.89 -9.65
C LEU A 53 -12.38 5.10 -10.61
N GLY A 54 -11.21 4.53 -10.28
CA GLY A 54 -9.96 4.75 -11.00
C GLY A 54 -9.43 6.18 -10.88
N GLN A 55 -8.34 6.46 -11.59
CA GLN A 55 -7.74 7.79 -11.64
C GLN A 55 -8.66 8.74 -12.44
N GLN A 56 -9.29 9.70 -11.75
CA GLN A 56 -10.19 10.69 -12.37
C GLN A 56 -9.55 12.06 -12.63
N TYR A 57 -8.31 12.26 -12.19
CA TYR A 57 -7.59 13.52 -12.30
C TYR A 57 -6.15 13.29 -12.74
N GLU A 58 -5.55 14.29 -13.36
CA GLU A 58 -4.11 14.27 -13.61
C GLU A 58 -3.37 14.52 -12.30
N SER A 59 -2.52 13.58 -11.88
CA SER A 59 -1.76 13.74 -10.65
C SER A 59 -0.81 14.94 -10.77
N VAL A 60 -0.71 15.71 -9.68
CA VAL A 60 0.23 16.84 -9.58
C VAL A 60 1.68 16.36 -9.76
N ASP A 61 1.92 15.12 -9.36
CA ASP A 61 3.22 14.46 -9.35
C ASP A 61 3.52 13.67 -10.63
N ARG A 62 2.77 13.88 -11.72
CA ARG A 62 2.88 13.08 -12.97
C ARG A 62 4.31 13.01 -13.53
N ASP A 63 5.09 14.06 -13.33
CA ASP A 63 6.45 14.21 -13.87
C ASP A 63 7.51 13.56 -12.96
N LEU A 64 7.11 13.09 -11.77
CA LEU A 64 7.97 12.33 -10.88
C LEU A 64 8.03 10.87 -11.31
N LEU A 65 9.22 10.27 -11.29
CA LEU A 65 9.43 8.85 -11.60
C LEU A 65 8.58 7.91 -10.72
N LEU A 66 8.25 8.34 -9.51
CA LEU A 66 7.42 7.64 -8.53
C LEU A 66 6.07 8.36 -8.33
N ALA A 67 5.48 8.82 -9.43
CA ALA A 67 4.11 9.31 -9.44
C ALA A 67 3.16 8.20 -8.96
N TYR A 68 2.28 8.53 -8.02
CA TYR A 68 1.21 7.60 -7.67
C TYR A 68 0.20 7.51 -8.82
N LYS A 69 -0.39 6.32 -8.94
CA LYS A 69 -1.49 6.04 -9.87
C LYS A 69 -2.57 5.31 -9.10
N GLU A 70 -3.80 5.73 -9.31
CA GLU A 70 -4.98 5.09 -8.78
C GLU A 70 -5.55 4.09 -9.78
N ALA A 71 -6.03 2.96 -9.28
CA ALA A 71 -6.68 1.94 -10.09
C ALA A 71 -7.75 1.19 -9.29
N PRO A 72 -8.80 0.68 -9.95
CA PRO A 72 -9.80 -0.18 -9.30
C PRO A 72 -9.22 -1.49 -8.74
N ASN A 73 -8.03 -1.87 -9.20
CA ASN A 73 -7.30 -3.04 -8.73
C ASN A 73 -5.99 -2.67 -7.98
N GLY A 74 -5.91 -1.46 -7.45
CA GLY A 74 -4.79 -1.06 -6.59
C GLY A 74 -4.77 -1.85 -5.29
N GLN A 75 -3.57 -2.04 -4.73
CA GLN A 75 -3.33 -2.82 -3.51
C GLN A 75 -3.02 -1.93 -2.29
N MET A 76 -2.83 -0.62 -2.50
CA MET A 76 -2.58 0.35 -1.43
C MET A 76 -3.88 1.08 -1.05
N LEU A 77 -4.24 1.08 0.22
CA LEU A 77 -5.41 1.78 0.78
C LEU A 77 -5.01 3.13 1.36
N HIS A 78 -5.37 4.20 0.66
CA HIS A 78 -5.14 5.57 1.10
C HIS A 78 -6.42 6.15 1.71
N ASP A 79 -6.48 6.19 3.05
CA ASP A 79 -7.63 6.68 3.80
C ASP A 79 -7.57 8.20 4.11
N GLY A 80 -6.60 8.92 3.51
CA GLY A 80 -6.35 10.33 3.83
C GLY A 80 -5.72 10.54 5.21
N ILE A 81 -5.89 11.74 5.77
CA ILE A 81 -5.45 12.09 7.13
C ILE A 81 -6.46 11.50 8.13
N SER A 82 -6.50 10.17 8.22
CA SER A 82 -7.41 9.43 9.10
C SER A 82 -6.78 8.15 9.63
N GLU A 83 -6.11 8.24 10.77
CA GLU A 83 -5.56 7.07 11.47
C GLU A 83 -6.66 6.13 11.95
N ALA A 84 -7.82 6.68 12.31
CA ALA A 84 -9.00 5.89 12.67
C ALA A 84 -9.53 5.09 11.47
N GLY A 85 -9.57 5.69 10.27
CA GLY A 85 -9.90 5.00 9.02
C GLY A 85 -8.92 3.87 8.73
N CYS A 86 -7.62 4.16 8.79
CA CYS A 86 -6.57 3.16 8.61
C CYS A 86 -6.67 2.02 9.62
N THR A 87 -7.00 2.30 10.87
CA THR A 87 -7.18 1.28 11.92
C THR A 87 -8.39 0.40 11.62
N ALA A 88 -9.50 0.98 11.16
CA ALA A 88 -10.67 0.22 10.73
C ALA A 88 -10.35 -0.69 9.54
N SER A 89 -9.63 -0.17 8.53
CA SER A 89 -9.13 -0.94 7.38
C SER A 89 -8.22 -2.10 7.83
N LEU A 90 -7.33 -1.86 8.79
CA LEU A 90 -6.44 -2.87 9.35
C LEU A 90 -7.21 -3.98 10.08
N ILE A 91 -8.23 -3.63 10.88
CA ILE A 91 -9.08 -4.61 11.56
C ILE A 91 -9.85 -5.44 10.53
N ALA A 92 -10.40 -4.80 9.49
CA ALA A 92 -11.12 -5.50 8.43
C ALA A 92 -10.22 -6.50 7.69
N ALA A 93 -9.02 -6.07 7.28
CA ALA A 93 -8.04 -6.94 6.63
C ALA A 93 -7.58 -8.08 7.56
N GLY A 94 -7.19 -7.74 8.80
CA GLY A 94 -6.68 -8.70 9.77
C GLY A 94 -7.70 -9.74 10.24
N SER A 95 -9.00 -9.46 10.09
CA SER A 95 -10.08 -10.40 10.44
C SER A 95 -10.72 -11.11 9.23
N ALA A 96 -10.28 -10.79 8.00
CA ALA A 96 -10.83 -11.35 6.76
C ALA A 96 -10.77 -12.89 6.70
N TYR A 97 -9.77 -13.50 7.33
CA TYR A 97 -9.64 -14.95 7.41
C TYR A 97 -10.83 -15.60 8.14
N ALA A 98 -11.42 -14.90 9.13
CA ALA A 98 -12.54 -15.40 9.92
C ALA A 98 -13.89 -14.99 9.32
N THR A 99 -14.00 -13.77 8.81
CA THR A 99 -15.26 -13.23 8.29
C THR A 99 -15.57 -13.71 6.88
N HIS A 100 -14.55 -13.86 6.03
CA HIS A 100 -14.70 -14.20 4.61
C HIS A 100 -14.05 -15.55 4.23
N GLY A 101 -13.33 -16.19 5.15
CA GLY A 101 -12.55 -17.39 4.85
C GLY A 101 -11.34 -17.12 3.96
N GLU A 102 -10.98 -15.85 3.76
CA GLU A 102 -9.90 -15.42 2.87
C GLU A 102 -8.82 -14.71 3.71
N PRO A 103 -7.63 -15.31 3.89
CA PRO A 103 -6.59 -14.69 4.70
C PRO A 103 -5.95 -13.52 3.94
N LEU A 104 -6.12 -12.32 4.48
CA LEU A 104 -5.37 -11.13 4.12
C LEU A 104 -4.27 -10.88 5.16
N ILE A 105 -3.21 -10.18 4.74
CA ILE A 105 -2.02 -9.89 5.54
C ILE A 105 -1.82 -8.38 5.64
#